data_AF-A0A2G6ETQ3-F1
#
_entry.id   AF-A0A2G6ETQ3-F1
#
_cell.length_a   1.000
_cell.length_b   1.000
_cell.length_c   1.000
_cell.angle_alpha   90.00
_cell.angle_beta   90.00
_cell.angle_gamma   90.00
#
_symmetry.space_group_name_H-M   'P 1'
#
loop_
_entity.id
_entity.type
_entity.pdbx_description
1 polymer ?
#
loop_
_entity_poly.entity_id
_entity_poly.type
_entity_poly.pdbx_seq_one_letter_code
_entity_poly.pdbx_strand_id
1 'polypeptide(L)'
;MLKRYYSGAKRGILAREKKQLLAVKGVSETVRLRPEQMDISTLKQLASCDIDDILAKGVVITGSTCWDNSPQARKAIQAAIDWAQGQ
;
A
#
# COMPACT_ATOMS: atom_id res chain seq x y z
N MET A 1 9.19 3.44 26.77
CA MET A 1 8.52 4.04 25.59
C MET A 1 8.67 3.12 24.38
N LEU A 2 7.54 2.58 23.91
CA LEU A 2 7.23 2.06 22.57
C LEU A 2 8.22 1.09 21.89
N LYS A 3 8.29 -0.17 22.36
CA LYS A 3 8.81 -1.30 21.58
C LYS A 3 7.88 -2.52 21.64
N ARG A 4 6.65 -2.39 21.16
CA ARG A 4 5.73 -3.54 20.97
C ARG A 4 4.69 -3.24 19.87
N TYR A 5 5.09 -3.20 18.59
CA TYR A 5 4.12 -3.06 17.49
C TYR A 5 4.11 -4.19 16.46
N TYR A 6 5.00 -5.19 16.55
CA TYR A 6 4.99 -6.33 15.62
C TYR A 6 5.30 -7.63 16.36
N SER A 7 4.31 -8.15 17.08
CA SER A 7 4.32 -9.52 17.59
C SER A 7 2.98 -10.16 17.25
N GLY A 8 2.99 -11.15 16.35
CA GLY A 8 1.87 -12.04 16.10
C GLY A 8 1.25 -11.93 14.71
N ALA A 9 1.43 -12.98 13.91
CA ALA A 9 0.70 -13.33 12.69
C ALA A 9 1.03 -12.55 11.40
N LYS A 10 2.01 -13.07 10.64
CA LYS A 10 2.06 -13.01 9.17
C LYS A 10 0.80 -13.64 8.56
N ARG A 11 -0.32 -12.93 8.60
CA ARG A 11 -1.44 -13.10 7.66
C ARG A 11 -1.63 -11.72 7.07
N GLY A 12 -1.17 -11.47 5.84
CA GLY A 12 -1.38 -10.18 5.18
C GLY A 12 -2.85 -9.81 5.29
N ILE A 13 -3.17 -8.74 6.03
CA ILE A 13 -4.54 -8.48 6.52
C ILE A 13 -5.40 -7.96 5.35
N LEU A 14 -4.77 -7.50 4.28
CA LEU A 14 -5.36 -7.28 2.96
C LEU A 14 -5.89 -8.55 2.27
N ALA A 15 -5.62 -9.78 2.76
CA ALA A 15 -6.04 -11.00 2.07
C ALA A 15 -7.57 -11.12 1.93
N ARG A 16 -8.33 -10.65 2.93
CA ARG A 16 -9.81 -10.67 2.89
C ARG A 16 -10.35 -9.67 1.87
N GLU A 17 -9.74 -8.50 1.86
CA GLU A 17 -10.12 -7.34 1.05
C GLU A 17 -9.41 -7.32 -0.32
N LYS A 18 -8.54 -8.32 -0.57
CA LYS A 18 -7.70 -8.43 -1.76
C LYS A 18 -8.55 -8.39 -3.03
N LYS A 19 -9.68 -9.11 -3.03
CA LYS A 19 -10.57 -9.15 -4.19
C LYS A 19 -11.19 -7.79 -4.47
N GLN A 20 -11.60 -7.05 -3.44
CA GLN A 20 -12.20 -5.73 -3.61
C GLN A 20 -11.14 -4.70 -4.02
N LEU A 21 -9.96 -4.74 -3.39
CA LEU A 21 -8.85 -3.85 -3.74
C LEU A 21 -8.34 -4.08 -5.17
N LEU A 22 -8.27 -5.33 -5.63
CA LEU A 22 -7.93 -5.65 -7.04
C LEU A 22 -9.08 -5.34 -8.03
N ALA A 23 -10.31 -5.18 -7.54
CA ALA A 23 -11.43 -4.71 -8.37
C ALA A 23 -11.39 -3.19 -8.58
N VAL A 24 -10.61 -2.44 -7.79
CA VAL A 24 -10.40 -1.01 -7.99
C VAL A 24 -9.65 -0.78 -9.29
N LYS A 25 -10.23 0.03 -10.17
CA LYS A 25 -9.66 0.32 -11.49
C LYS A 25 -8.27 0.95 -11.36
N GLY A 26 -7.27 0.27 -11.91
CA GLY A 26 -5.88 0.73 -11.90
C GLY A 26 -5.04 0.17 -10.74
N VAL A 27 -5.64 -0.54 -9.78
CA VAL A 27 -4.90 -1.26 -8.75
C VAL A 27 -4.52 -2.64 -9.26
N SER A 28 -3.22 -2.96 -9.22
CA SER A 28 -2.67 -4.25 -9.63
C SER A 28 -2.12 -5.03 -8.42
N GLU A 29 -1.83 -6.31 -8.60
CA GLU A 29 -1.18 -7.14 -7.56
C GLU A 29 0.14 -6.52 -7.07
N THR A 30 0.86 -5.86 -7.98
CA THR A 30 2.06 -5.07 -7.68
C THR A 30 1.76 -3.98 -6.64
N VAL A 31 0.68 -3.22 -6.84
CA VAL A 31 0.25 -2.13 -5.94
C VAL A 31 -0.23 -2.65 -4.59
N ARG A 32 -0.79 -3.87 -4.54
CA ARG A 32 -1.17 -4.52 -3.29
C ARG A 32 0.02 -5.03 -2.48
N LEU A 33 1.03 -5.60 -3.16
CA LEU A 33 2.18 -6.23 -2.50
C LEU A 33 3.20 -5.21 -1.97
N ARG A 34 3.36 -4.05 -2.62
CA ARG A 34 4.38 -3.06 -2.20
C ARG A 34 4.14 -2.46 -0.81
N PRO A 35 2.91 -2.06 -0.43
CA PRO A 35 2.62 -1.64 0.93
C PRO A 35 2.97 -2.73 1.95
N GLU A 36 2.74 -4.01 1.65
CA GLU A 36 3.14 -5.11 2.54
C GLU A 36 4.68 -5.18 2.70
N GLN A 37 5.45 -4.87 1.65
CA GLN A 37 6.91 -4.74 1.73
C GLN A 37 7.37 -3.52 2.54
N MET A 38 6.50 -2.55 2.79
CA MET A 38 6.70 -1.36 3.63
C MET A 38 6.16 -1.55 5.05
N ASP A 39 5.81 -2.78 5.46
CA ASP A 39 5.11 -3.10 6.71
C ASP A 39 3.72 -2.45 6.87
N ILE A 40 3.14 -1.97 5.75
CA ILE A 40 1.75 -1.50 5.64
C ILE A 40 0.89 -2.71 5.30
N SER A 41 0.36 -3.37 6.33
CA SER A 41 -0.36 -4.64 6.16
C SER A 41 -1.86 -4.53 6.42
N THR A 42 -2.34 -3.37 6.87
CA THR A 42 -3.76 -3.11 7.21
C THR A 42 -4.36 -1.98 6.38
N LEU A 43 -5.69 -2.04 6.15
CA LEU A 43 -6.44 -0.96 5.51
C LEU A 43 -6.29 0.37 6.23
N LYS A 44 -6.33 0.36 7.57
CA LYS A 44 -6.19 1.57 8.38
C LYS A 44 -4.82 2.23 8.21
N GLN A 45 -3.75 1.43 8.10
CA GLN A 45 -2.43 1.97 7.79
C GLN A 45 -2.41 2.55 6.38
N LEU A 46 -2.94 1.83 5.39
CA LEU A 46 -2.99 2.30 4.01
C LEU A 46 -3.79 3.62 3.88
N ALA A 47 -4.96 3.70 4.50
CA ALA A 47 -5.83 4.88 4.51
C ALA A 47 -5.23 6.10 5.23
N SER A 48 -4.24 5.88 6.11
CA SER A 48 -3.54 6.93 6.86
C SER A 48 -2.20 7.32 6.22
N CYS A 49 -1.78 6.66 5.15
CA CYS A 49 -0.54 6.97 4.48
C CYS A 49 -0.72 8.12 3.48
N ASP A 50 0.33 8.92 3.33
CA ASP A 50 0.44 9.85 2.21
C ASP A 50 0.91 9.11 0.96
N ILE A 51 0.41 9.53 -0.20
CA ILE A 51 0.78 8.98 -1.50
C ILE A 51 2.25 9.25 -1.76
N ASP A 52 2.70 10.48 -1.50
CA ASP A 52 4.08 10.88 -1.78
C ASP A 52 5.05 10.13 -0.87
N ASP A 53 4.66 9.83 0.38
CA ASP A 53 5.41 8.97 1.29
C ASP A 53 5.52 7.53 0.79
N ILE A 54 4.44 6.95 0.27
CA ILE A 54 4.45 5.59 -0.30
C ILE A 54 5.31 5.55 -1.56
N LEU A 55 5.22 6.55 -2.42
CA LEU A 55 6.02 6.63 -3.65
C LEU A 55 7.51 6.78 -3.30
N ALA A 56 7.86 7.67 -2.39
CA ALA A 56 9.24 7.87 -1.93
C ALA A 56 9.83 6.59 -1.31
N LYS A 57 9.08 5.91 -0.43
CA LYS A 57 9.48 4.61 0.13
C LYS A 57 9.59 3.53 -0.95
N GLY A 58 8.74 3.58 -1.97
CA GLY A 58 8.77 2.69 -3.12
C GLY A 58 10.08 2.76 -3.88
N VAL A 59 10.61 3.97 -4.09
CA VAL A 59 11.94 4.19 -4.70
C VAL A 59 13.03 3.56 -3.86
N VAL A 60 13.02 3.81 -2.54
CA VAL A 60 14.04 3.28 -1.61
C VAL A 60 14.07 1.76 -1.60
N ILE A 61 12.89 1.11 -1.62
CA ILE A 61 12.78 -0.35 -1.54
C ILE A 61 13.06 -1.03 -2.88
N THR A 62 12.63 -0.43 -3.99
CA THR A 62 12.74 -1.05 -5.32
C THR A 62 13.98 -0.61 -6.10
N GLY A 63 14.69 0.43 -5.63
CA GLY A 63 15.79 1.06 -6.35
C GLY A 63 15.39 1.66 -7.71
N SER A 64 14.09 1.76 -7.99
CA SER A 64 13.57 2.09 -9.31
C SER A 64 12.67 3.33 -9.23
N THR A 65 12.91 4.30 -10.12
CA THR A 65 12.12 5.54 -10.22
C THR A 65 10.80 5.34 -10.97
N CYS A 66 10.53 4.14 -11.47
CA CYS A 66 9.28 3.78 -12.15
C CYS A 66 8.03 3.99 -11.29
N TRP A 67 8.18 4.15 -9.97
CA TRP A 67 7.10 4.51 -9.05
C TRP A 67 6.94 6.01 -8.86
N ASP A 68 8.06 6.72 -8.67
CA ASP A 68 8.10 8.15 -8.37
C ASP A 68 7.59 9.01 -9.53
N ASN A 69 8.00 8.68 -10.75
CA ASN A 69 7.70 9.49 -11.94
C ASN A 69 6.57 8.92 -12.81
N SER A 70 5.88 7.86 -12.37
CA SER A 70 4.80 7.26 -13.15
C SER A 70 3.44 7.83 -12.73
N PRO A 71 2.75 8.57 -13.61
CA PRO A 71 1.38 9.01 -13.35
C PRO A 71 0.42 7.85 -13.07
N GLN A 72 0.75 6.66 -13.59
CA GLN A 72 -0.03 5.45 -13.38
C GLN A 72 0.18 4.89 -11.97
N ALA A 73 1.41 4.91 -11.45
CA ALA A 73 1.70 4.47 -10.09
C ALA A 73 1.01 5.38 -9.07
N ARG A 74 1.12 6.71 -9.25
CA ARG A 74 0.45 7.69 -8.39
C ARG A 74 -1.07 7.49 -8.37
N LYS A 75 -1.70 7.32 -9.54
CA LYS A 75 -3.15 7.04 -9.65
C LYS A 75 -3.55 5.74 -8.98
N ALA A 76 -2.74 4.69 -9.10
CA ALA A 76 -3.05 3.40 -8.48
C ALA A 76 -2.95 3.45 -6.95
N ILE A 77 -1.95 4.15 -6.40
CA ILE A 77 -1.80 4.34 -4.95
C ILE A 77 -2.92 5.23 -4.41
N GLN A 78 -3.23 6.34 -5.07
CA GLN A 78 -4.37 7.19 -4.73
C GLN A 78 -5.67 6.38 -4.68
N ALA A 79 -5.97 5.60 -5.73
CA ALA A 79 -7.20 4.81 -5.79
C ALA A 79 -7.26 3.74 -4.67
N ALA A 80 -6.11 3.16 -4.29
CA ALA A 80 -6.04 2.22 -3.19
C ALA A 80 -6.28 2.88 -1.83
N ILE A 81 -5.77 4.09 -1.62
CA ILE A 81 -5.97 4.88 -0.39
C ILE A 81 -7.42 5.36 -0.30
N ASP A 82 -7.96 5.95 -1.37
CA ASP A 82 -9.34 6.44 -1.43
C ASP A 82 -10.33 5.31 -1.14
N TRP A 83 -10.10 4.14 -1.75
CA TRP A 83 -10.89 2.95 -1.47
C TRP A 83 -10.76 2.51 -0.01
N ALA A 84 -9.54 2.48 0.55
CA ALA A 84 -9.31 2.12 1.94
C ALA A 84 -9.91 3.10 2.95
N GLN A 85 -10.04 4.39 2.60
CA GLN A 85 -10.74 5.41 3.39
C GLN A 85 -12.26 5.26 3.36
N GLY A 86 -12.80 4.63 2.31
CA GLY A 86 -14.24 4.36 2.15
C GLY A 86 -14.73 3.07 2.80
N GLN A 87 -13.84 2.23 3.35
CA GLN A 87 -14.18 0.98 4.05
C GLN A 87 -14.16 1.12 5.56
#